data_AF-A0A1D6H496-F1
#
_entry.id   AF-A0A1D6H496-F1
#
_cell.length_a   1.000
_cell.length_b   1.000
_cell.length_c   1.000
_cell.angle_alpha   90.00
_cell.angle_beta   90.00
_cell.angle_gamma   90.00
#
_symmetry.space_group_name_H-M   'P 1'
#
loop_
_entity.id
_entity.type
_entity.pdbx_description
1 polymer ?
#
loop_
_entity_poly.entity_id
_entity_poly.type
_entity_poly.pdbx_seq_one_letter_code
_entity_poly.pdbx_strand_id
1 'polypeptide(L)'
;MVRALRLDGRATAAARWCTCRRAAVALCVANLIAALLVARALYALGSFAFAPKREEATKAFAREEKTQKGLPLELNQKVSLEILQRLHDLGEGSNTMEQQEAIEAWRVGKLKDMGSTSSKNLSNFGLSSEDSNEEIIPGPPLPPELHTELHTDYGGTAVRWGLTHHKESVADCCQACIDQAKRARPGALKCNIWVYCRSEYGCYSPDKYENKHQECWLKQ
;
A
#
# COMPACT_ATOMS: atom_id res chain seq x y z
N MET A 1 -24.56 97.01 28.65
CA MET A 1 -23.10 96.79 28.52
C MET A 1 -22.73 95.49 29.25
N VAL A 2 -21.84 94.58 28.87
CA VAL A 2 -21.08 94.19 27.67
C VAL A 2 -20.40 92.85 28.07
N ARG A 3 -20.35 91.88 27.13
CA ARG A 3 -19.43 90.69 27.01
C ARG A 3 -19.29 89.73 28.20
N ALA A 4 -19.67 88.45 28.10
CA ALA A 4 -19.14 87.37 27.25
C ALA A 4 -17.63 87.11 27.44
N LEU A 5 -17.31 86.02 28.16
CA LEU A 5 -16.09 85.23 27.94
C LEU A 5 -16.46 83.75 27.94
N ARG A 6 -16.58 83.20 26.73
CA ARG A 6 -16.40 81.79 26.44
C ARG A 6 -14.96 81.62 25.95
N LEU A 7 -14.21 80.68 26.53
CA LEU A 7 -13.03 80.00 25.97
C LEU A 7 -13.03 78.60 26.62
N ASP A 8 -13.71 77.64 26.02
CA ASP A 8 -13.19 76.62 25.09
C ASP A 8 -12.29 75.58 25.77
N GLY A 9 -12.78 74.33 25.81
CA GLY A 9 -12.13 73.20 26.45
C GLY A 9 -12.79 71.87 26.08
N ARG A 10 -13.21 71.71 24.82
CA ARG A 10 -13.87 70.47 24.33
C ARG A 10 -12.98 69.62 23.42
N ALA A 11 -11.76 70.07 23.11
CA ALA A 11 -10.86 69.39 22.16
C ALA A 11 -9.98 68.27 22.76
N THR A 12 -9.85 68.13 24.08
CA THR A 12 -8.84 67.25 24.69
C THR A 12 -9.32 65.81 24.98
N ALA A 13 -10.62 65.55 25.02
CA ALA A 13 -11.16 64.23 25.36
C ALA A 13 -11.20 63.24 24.18
N ALA A 14 -11.52 63.72 22.97
CA ALA A 14 -11.60 62.87 21.78
C ALA A 14 -10.22 62.37 21.30
N ALA A 15 -9.18 63.21 21.45
CA ALA A 15 -7.81 62.83 21.09
C ALA A 15 -7.27 61.67 21.98
N ARG A 16 -7.60 61.68 23.28
CA ARG A 16 -7.18 60.63 24.23
C ARG A 16 -7.88 59.28 23.97
N TRP A 17 -9.13 59.29 23.53
CA TRP A 17 -9.87 58.06 23.22
C TRP A 17 -9.31 57.34 21.98
N CYS A 18 -8.88 58.10 20.96
CA CYS A 18 -8.24 57.55 19.77
C CYS A 18 -6.82 57.03 20.02
N THR A 19 -6.04 57.64 20.92
CA THR A 19 -4.68 57.19 21.25
C THR A 19 -4.67 55.92 22.10
N CYS A 20 -5.61 55.76 23.05
CA CYS A 20 -5.71 54.55 23.87
C CYS A 20 -6.09 53.32 23.04
N ARG A 21 -6.97 53.48 22.03
CA ARG A 21 -7.34 52.39 21.12
C ARG A 21 -6.18 51.97 20.22
N ARG A 22 -5.39 52.93 19.71
CA ARG A 22 -4.18 52.63 18.92
C ARG A 22 -3.08 51.98 19.76
N ALA A 23 -2.89 52.44 20.99
CA ALA A 23 -1.94 51.83 21.93
C ALA A 23 -2.34 50.40 22.32
N ALA A 24 -3.64 50.15 22.57
CA ALA A 24 -4.14 48.80 22.86
C ALA A 24 -3.96 47.85 21.67
N VAL A 25 -4.25 48.30 20.44
CA VAL A 25 -4.03 47.48 19.23
C VAL A 25 -2.54 47.20 19.03
N ALA A 26 -1.66 48.19 19.24
CA ALA A 26 -0.22 47.98 19.14
C ALA A 26 0.29 46.96 20.19
N LEU A 27 -0.21 47.01 21.43
CA LEU A 27 0.11 46.03 22.47
C LEU A 27 -0.41 44.63 22.11
N CYS A 28 -1.61 44.51 21.56
CA CYS A 28 -2.14 43.23 21.08
C CYS A 28 -1.32 42.65 19.92
N VAL A 29 -0.92 43.49 18.96
CA VAL A 29 -0.09 43.05 17.82
C VAL A 29 1.30 42.64 18.29
N ALA A 30 1.93 43.39 19.21
CA ALA A 30 3.21 43.02 19.79
C ALA A 30 3.15 41.67 20.53
N ASN A 31 2.06 41.42 21.28
CA ASN A 31 1.86 40.16 21.99
C ASN A 31 1.64 38.97 21.02
N LEU A 32 0.89 39.18 19.94
CA LEU A 32 0.70 38.17 18.89
C LEU A 32 2.03 37.82 18.19
N ILE A 33 2.85 38.82 17.87
CA ILE A 33 4.16 38.59 17.26
C ILE A 33 5.09 37.82 18.22
N ALA A 34 5.09 38.18 19.51
CA ALA A 34 5.86 37.45 20.53
C ALA A 34 5.41 35.98 20.63
N ALA A 35 4.10 35.71 20.65
CA ALA A 35 3.57 34.35 20.68
C ALA A 35 3.97 33.53 19.44
N LEU A 36 3.95 34.14 18.24
CA LEU A 36 4.38 33.49 17.00
C LEU A 36 5.89 33.18 16.99
N LEU A 37 6.71 34.07 17.53
CA LEU A 37 8.16 33.84 17.64
C LEU A 37 8.48 32.71 18.63
N VAL A 38 7.78 32.66 19.77
CA VAL A 38 7.91 31.56 20.74
C VAL A 38 7.43 30.24 20.14
N ALA A 39 6.28 30.23 19.47
CA ALA A 39 5.77 29.04 18.78
C ALA A 39 6.78 28.54 17.74
N ARG A 40 7.36 29.44 16.93
CA ARG A 40 8.39 29.09 15.94
C ARG A 40 9.66 28.54 16.57
N ALA A 41 10.11 29.10 17.70
CA ALA A 41 11.28 28.60 18.41
C ALA A 41 11.05 27.18 18.97
N LEU A 42 9.88 26.94 19.56
CA LEU A 42 9.48 25.62 20.07
C LEU A 42 9.29 24.60 18.94
N TYR A 43 8.69 25.01 17.82
CA TYR A 43 8.52 24.14 16.65
C TYR A 43 9.83 23.87 15.92
N ALA A 44 10.75 24.83 15.86
CA ALA A 44 12.06 24.66 15.25
C ALA A 44 12.95 23.69 16.06
N LEU A 45 12.87 23.74 17.40
CA LEU A 45 13.57 22.80 18.26
C LEU A 45 12.95 21.39 18.21
N GLY A 46 11.63 21.29 18.01
CA GLY A 46 10.92 20.02 17.84
C GLY A 46 11.02 19.40 16.44
N SER A 47 11.31 20.18 15.40
CA SER A 47 11.30 19.69 14.00
C SER A 47 12.68 19.30 13.47
N PHE A 48 13.78 19.64 14.15
CA PHE A 48 15.15 19.38 13.65
C PHE A 48 15.80 18.09 14.19
N ALA A 49 15.17 17.36 15.12
CA ALA A 49 15.74 16.16 15.73
C ALA A 49 15.16 14.82 15.21
N PHE A 50 14.30 14.82 14.19
CA PHE A 50 13.71 13.59 13.65
C PHE A 50 13.69 13.57 12.11
N ALA A 51 14.87 13.66 11.51
CA ALA A 51 15.10 13.13 10.16
C ALA A 51 15.91 11.85 10.28
N PRO A 52 15.30 10.67 10.53
CA PRO A 52 16.05 9.44 10.46
C PRO A 52 16.21 9.03 8.99
N LYS A 53 17.39 8.49 8.71
CA LYS A 53 17.88 7.82 7.50
C LYS A 53 16.89 6.81 6.87
N ARG A 54 15.78 7.24 6.30
CA ARG A 54 14.78 6.33 5.69
C ARG A 54 15.19 5.83 4.30
N GLU A 55 16.06 6.57 3.60
CA GLU A 55 16.45 6.25 2.23
C GLU A 55 17.52 5.12 2.16
N GLU A 56 18.40 5.02 3.16
CA GLU A 56 19.39 3.93 3.21
C GLU A 56 18.76 2.59 3.63
N ALA A 57 17.85 2.61 4.61
CA ALA A 57 17.20 1.39 5.11
C ALA A 57 16.25 0.76 4.06
N THR A 58 15.52 1.57 3.31
CA THR A 58 14.62 1.09 2.23
C THR A 58 15.40 0.46 1.08
N LYS A 59 16.58 1.00 0.73
CA LYS A 59 17.46 0.40 -0.28
C LYS A 59 18.09 -0.91 0.19
N ALA A 60 18.39 -1.04 1.49
CA ALA A 60 18.91 -2.30 2.06
C ALA A 60 17.83 -3.40 2.05
N PHE A 61 16.60 -3.09 2.51
CA PHE A 61 15.47 -4.03 2.46
C PHE A 61 15.12 -4.45 1.02
N ALA A 62 15.10 -3.51 0.06
CA ALA A 62 14.82 -3.83 -1.34
C ALA A 62 15.93 -4.68 -2.01
N ARG A 63 17.17 -4.65 -1.48
CA ARG A 63 18.28 -5.48 -1.97
C ARG A 63 18.24 -6.89 -1.37
N GLU A 64 17.83 -7.03 -0.11
CA GLU A 64 17.61 -8.33 0.54
C GLU A 64 16.41 -9.08 -0.07
N GLU A 65 15.27 -8.39 -0.27
CA GLU A 65 14.07 -8.99 -0.88
C GLU A 65 14.29 -9.41 -2.33
N LYS A 66 15.01 -8.61 -3.13
CA LYS A 66 15.39 -9.00 -4.51
C LYS A 66 16.30 -10.23 -4.58
N THR A 67 17.01 -10.54 -3.49
CA THR A 67 17.90 -11.71 -3.42
C THR A 67 17.14 -12.95 -2.95
N GLN A 68 16.10 -12.78 -2.12
CA GLN A 68 15.19 -13.85 -1.74
C GLN A 68 14.14 -14.08 -2.83
N LYS A 69 14.59 -14.59 -3.99
CA LYS A 69 13.69 -15.23 -4.94
C LYS A 69 12.99 -16.36 -4.19
N GLY A 70 11.71 -16.18 -3.89
CA GLY A 70 10.86 -17.21 -3.32
C GLY A 70 11.07 -18.51 -4.09
N LEU A 71 11.33 -19.59 -3.35
CA LEU A 71 11.57 -20.90 -3.91
C LEU A 71 10.31 -21.32 -4.70
N PRO A 72 10.43 -21.89 -5.92
CA PRO A 72 9.30 -22.11 -6.82
C PRO A 72 8.13 -22.82 -6.12
N LEU A 73 6.91 -22.35 -6.38
CA LEU A 73 5.67 -22.88 -5.79
C LEU A 73 5.54 -24.41 -5.93
N GLU A 74 6.03 -24.94 -7.05
CA GLU A 74 6.16 -26.37 -7.36
C GLU A 74 6.97 -27.16 -6.31
N LEU A 75 8.04 -26.57 -5.78
CA LEU A 75 8.85 -27.22 -4.76
C LEU A 75 8.12 -27.26 -3.43
N ASN A 76 7.41 -26.18 -3.07
CA ASN A 76 6.62 -26.15 -1.84
C ASN A 76 5.49 -27.17 -1.89
N GLN A 77 4.78 -27.28 -3.02
CA GLN A 77 3.73 -28.27 -3.20
C GLN A 77 4.27 -29.70 -3.16
N LYS A 78 5.40 -29.98 -3.81
CA LYS A 78 6.05 -31.29 -3.77
C LYS A 78 6.55 -31.66 -2.38
N VAL A 79 7.14 -30.70 -1.67
CA VAL A 79 7.57 -30.86 -0.27
C VAL A 79 6.36 -31.16 0.62
N SER A 80 5.27 -30.41 0.45
CA SER A 80 4.03 -30.64 1.19
C SER A 80 3.44 -32.03 0.93
N LEU A 81 3.43 -32.51 -0.32
CA LEU A 81 2.94 -33.85 -0.64
C LEU A 81 3.81 -34.97 -0.07
N GLU A 82 5.14 -34.85 -0.11
CA GLU A 82 6.04 -35.83 0.52
C GLU A 82 5.86 -35.87 2.05
N ILE A 83 5.62 -34.71 2.68
CA ILE A 83 5.29 -34.61 4.11
C ILE A 83 3.96 -35.31 4.40
N LEU A 84 2.92 -35.04 3.60
CA LEU A 84 1.60 -35.67 3.77
C LEU A 84 1.66 -37.18 3.58
N GLN A 85 2.42 -37.66 2.59
CA GLN A 85 2.65 -39.08 2.39
C GLN A 85 3.36 -39.70 3.60
N ARG A 86 4.37 -39.03 4.16
CA ARG A 86 5.09 -39.54 5.33
C ARG A 86 4.22 -39.61 6.58
N LEU A 87 3.35 -38.62 6.75
CA LEU A 87 2.35 -38.59 7.82
C LEU A 87 1.30 -39.70 7.64
N HIS A 88 0.90 -39.99 6.40
CA HIS A 88 -0.02 -41.08 6.09
C HIS A 88 0.61 -42.47 6.35
N ASP A 89 1.88 -42.66 5.98
CA ASP A 89 2.62 -43.93 6.17
C ASP A 89 2.83 -44.28 7.66
N LEU A 90 2.84 -43.27 8.55
CA LEU A 90 2.94 -43.47 10.00
C LEU A 90 1.61 -43.97 10.62
N GLY A 91 0.51 -43.91 9.87
CA GLY A 91 -0.81 -44.36 10.30
C GLY A 91 -1.52 -43.37 11.25
N GLU A 92 -2.85 -43.40 11.23
CA GLU A 92 -3.75 -42.45 11.90
C GLU A 92 -3.68 -42.47 13.45
N GLY A 93 -2.88 -43.37 14.03
CA GLY A 93 -2.67 -43.53 15.48
C GLY A 93 -1.29 -43.13 16.00
N SER A 94 -0.43 -42.54 15.16
CA SER A 94 0.92 -42.10 15.55
C SER A 94 0.89 -40.88 16.46
N ASN A 95 1.75 -40.87 17.48
CA ASN A 95 1.87 -39.73 18.40
C ASN A 95 2.47 -38.52 17.68
N THR A 96 2.06 -37.29 18.04
CA THR A 96 2.58 -36.04 17.43
C THR A 96 4.11 -35.91 17.45
N MET A 97 4.77 -36.50 18.45
CA MET A 97 6.22 -36.54 18.57
C MET A 97 6.88 -37.43 17.51
N GLU A 98 6.29 -38.59 17.21
CA GLU A 98 6.78 -39.51 16.17
C GLU A 98 6.60 -38.91 14.77
N GLN A 99 5.47 -38.22 14.55
CA GLN A 99 5.23 -37.45 13.33
C GLN A 99 6.29 -36.37 13.12
N GLN A 100 6.62 -35.61 14.18
CA GLN A 100 7.60 -34.54 14.08
C GLN A 100 9.02 -35.09 13.85
N GLU A 101 9.42 -36.17 14.53
CA GLU A 101 10.71 -36.81 14.33
C GLU A 101 10.87 -37.33 12.89
N ALA A 102 9.83 -37.94 12.33
CA ALA A 102 9.85 -38.43 10.95
C ALA A 102 9.97 -37.30 9.91
N ILE A 103 9.32 -36.16 10.15
CA ILE A 103 9.42 -34.97 9.29
C ILE A 103 10.82 -34.35 9.38
N GLU A 104 11.38 -34.25 10.58
CA GLU A 104 12.71 -33.68 10.80
C GLU A 104 13.81 -34.56 10.20
N ALA A 105 13.73 -35.88 10.36
CA ALA A 105 14.65 -36.83 9.73
C ALA A 105 14.59 -36.75 8.19
N TRP A 106 13.39 -36.61 7.62
CA TRP A 106 13.20 -36.43 6.18
C TRP A 106 13.79 -35.10 5.69
N ARG A 107 13.59 -34.00 6.43
CA ARG A 107 14.16 -32.69 6.09
C ARG A 107 15.69 -32.74 6.03
N VAL A 108 16.34 -33.40 6.99
CA VAL A 108 17.80 -33.57 7.03
C VAL A 108 18.30 -34.39 5.83
N GLY A 109 17.59 -35.47 5.47
CA GLY A 109 17.89 -36.26 4.28
C GLY A 109 17.78 -35.45 3.00
N LYS A 110 16.69 -34.71 2.82
CA LYS A 110 16.43 -33.92 1.61
C LYS A 110 17.47 -32.83 1.38
N LEU A 111 17.93 -32.17 2.44
CA LEU A 111 19.01 -31.18 2.36
C LEU A 111 20.33 -31.79 1.88
N LYS A 112 20.62 -33.04 2.28
CA LYS A 112 21.81 -33.79 1.83
C LYS A 112 21.72 -34.20 0.36
N ASP A 113 20.52 -34.57 -0.10
CA ASP A 113 20.26 -34.94 -1.50
C ASP A 113 20.33 -33.72 -2.44
N MET A 114 19.75 -32.59 -2.03
CA MET A 114 19.81 -31.32 -2.78
C MET A 114 21.25 -30.83 -2.94
N GLY A 115 22.10 -31.01 -1.92
CA GLY A 115 23.53 -30.71 -1.98
C GLY A 115 24.31 -31.54 -3.02
N SER A 116 23.85 -32.76 -3.30
CA SER A 116 24.45 -33.65 -4.30
C SER A 116 23.90 -33.42 -5.73
N THR A 117 22.69 -32.87 -5.84
CA THR A 117 21.94 -32.73 -7.11
C THR A 117 22.18 -31.39 -7.82
N SER A 118 22.61 -30.35 -7.09
CA SER A 118 22.91 -29.00 -7.62
C SER A 118 23.95 -28.97 -8.76
N SER A 119 24.75 -30.03 -8.93
CA SER A 119 25.76 -30.13 -9.99
C SER A 119 25.23 -30.52 -11.39
N LYS A 120 23.93 -30.82 -11.60
CA LYS A 120 23.52 -31.57 -12.81
C LYS A 120 22.40 -31.07 -13.73
N ASN A 121 21.43 -30.22 -13.36
CA ASN A 121 20.26 -30.05 -14.25
C ASN A 121 19.83 -28.59 -14.45
N LEU A 122 20.39 -27.99 -15.50
CA LEU A 122 20.09 -26.68 -16.08
C LEU A 122 19.20 -26.82 -17.32
N SER A 123 18.35 -27.86 -17.40
CA SER A 123 17.57 -28.15 -18.59
C SER A 123 16.13 -28.54 -18.25
N ASN A 124 15.22 -27.68 -18.72
CA ASN A 124 13.82 -27.92 -19.04
C ASN A 124 12.82 -27.98 -17.87
N PHE A 125 12.08 -26.89 -17.69
CA PHE A 125 10.81 -26.89 -16.95
C PHE A 125 9.74 -26.16 -17.77
N GLY A 126 8.71 -26.91 -18.13
CA GLY A 126 7.34 -26.51 -18.46
C GLY A 126 6.47 -27.67 -17.96
N LEU A 127 5.21 -27.56 -17.54
CA LEU A 127 4.17 -26.55 -17.67
C LEU A 127 3.03 -26.98 -16.71
N SER A 128 2.19 -26.03 -16.28
CA SER A 128 0.75 -26.11 -15.96
C SER A 128 0.21 -27.07 -14.87
N SER A 129 -0.27 -26.44 -13.77
CA SER A 129 -1.68 -26.23 -13.34
C SER A 129 -2.75 -27.22 -13.81
N GLU A 130 -3.69 -27.68 -12.97
CA GLU A 130 -4.86 -27.01 -12.35
C GLU A 130 -5.56 -28.06 -11.42
N ASP A 131 -6.47 -27.83 -10.46
CA ASP A 131 -7.19 -26.71 -9.84
C ASP A 131 -8.00 -27.34 -8.67
N SER A 132 -8.33 -26.60 -7.60
CA SER A 132 -9.20 -27.07 -6.51
C SER A 132 -10.15 -25.97 -6.02
N ASN A 133 -11.29 -25.87 -6.72
CA ASN A 133 -12.67 -25.66 -6.26
C ASN A 133 -12.92 -24.90 -4.93
N GLU A 134 -13.15 -23.59 -5.04
CA GLU A 134 -14.08 -22.84 -4.19
C GLU A 134 -15.35 -22.57 -4.99
N GLU A 135 -16.52 -22.76 -4.38
CA GLU A 135 -17.82 -22.46 -5.00
C GLU A 135 -18.00 -20.94 -5.16
N ILE A 136 -17.41 -20.43 -6.22
CA ILE A 136 -17.53 -19.07 -6.75
C ILE A 136 -18.62 -19.15 -7.80
N ILE A 137 -19.68 -18.31 -7.70
CA ILE A 137 -20.58 -18.13 -8.85
C ILE A 137 -19.69 -17.67 -10.02
N PRO A 138 -19.48 -18.50 -11.06
CA PRO A 138 -18.52 -18.17 -12.09
C PRO A 138 -19.05 -16.94 -12.79
N GLY A 139 -18.35 -15.82 -12.63
CA GLY A 139 -18.54 -14.70 -13.52
C GLY A 139 -18.33 -15.15 -14.97
N PRO A 140 -18.65 -14.30 -15.95
CA PRO A 140 -18.43 -14.60 -17.36
C PRO A 140 -17.01 -15.18 -17.58
N PRO A 141 -16.87 -16.25 -18.38
CA PRO A 141 -15.58 -16.88 -18.62
C PRO A 141 -14.59 -15.84 -19.14
N LEU A 142 -13.37 -15.90 -18.60
CA LEU A 142 -12.32 -14.95 -18.92
C LEU A 142 -11.91 -15.14 -20.40
N PRO A 143 -11.71 -14.06 -21.17
CA PRO A 143 -11.23 -14.18 -22.55
C PRO A 143 -9.88 -14.93 -22.61
N PRO A 144 -9.54 -15.63 -23.70
CA PRO A 144 -8.26 -16.34 -23.85
C PRO A 144 -7.02 -15.42 -23.76
N GLU A 145 -7.20 -14.12 -24.02
CA GLU A 145 -6.14 -13.10 -23.89
C GLU A 145 -5.90 -12.68 -22.43
N LEU A 146 -6.65 -13.25 -21.48
CA LEU A 146 -6.61 -12.86 -20.09
C LEU A 146 -5.70 -13.74 -19.24
N HIS A 147 -4.65 -13.13 -18.71
CA HIS A 147 -3.86 -13.71 -17.62
C HIS A 147 -4.24 -13.04 -16.30
N THR A 148 -4.56 -13.85 -15.27
CA THR A 148 -4.90 -13.36 -13.94
C THR A 148 -4.07 -14.09 -12.89
N GLU A 149 -3.30 -13.35 -12.10
CA GLU A 149 -2.69 -13.89 -10.89
C GLU A 149 -3.55 -13.52 -9.68
N LEU A 150 -3.91 -14.50 -8.87
CA LEU A 150 -4.71 -14.31 -7.67
C LEU A 150 -3.85 -13.70 -6.55
N HIS A 151 -4.47 -12.88 -5.71
CA HIS A 151 -3.83 -12.22 -4.56
C HIS A 151 -2.63 -11.33 -4.95
N THR A 152 -2.67 -10.74 -6.14
CA THR A 152 -1.60 -9.87 -6.64
C THR A 152 -2.12 -8.45 -6.87
N ASP A 153 -1.49 -7.46 -6.22
CA ASP A 153 -1.68 -6.04 -6.49
C ASP A 153 -0.46 -5.49 -7.21
N TYR A 154 -0.60 -5.19 -8.50
CA TYR A 154 0.46 -4.62 -9.30
C TYR A 154 0.56 -3.12 -9.10
N GLY A 155 1.74 -2.61 -8.73
CA GLY A 155 2.01 -1.17 -8.75
C GLY A 155 1.99 -0.60 -10.17
N GLY A 156 1.70 0.71 -10.30
CA GLY A 156 1.70 1.37 -11.61
C GLY A 156 0.95 2.70 -11.61
N THR A 157 1.06 3.44 -12.72
CA THR A 157 0.31 4.71 -12.85
C THR A 157 -1.13 4.42 -13.22
N ALA A 158 -2.08 4.84 -12.39
CA ALA A 158 -3.50 4.63 -12.66
C ALA A 158 -3.96 5.47 -13.87
N VAL A 159 -4.36 4.79 -14.95
CA VAL A 159 -5.07 5.41 -16.08
C VAL A 159 -6.58 5.49 -15.83
N ARG A 160 -7.08 4.66 -14.90
CA ARG A 160 -8.42 4.82 -14.29
C ARG A 160 -8.38 4.32 -12.84
N TRP A 161 -8.87 5.15 -11.93
CA TRP A 161 -8.87 4.91 -10.48
C TRP A 161 -9.99 3.96 -10.07
N GLY A 162 -9.66 2.87 -9.37
CA GLY A 162 -10.62 1.87 -8.90
C GLY A 162 -11.61 2.41 -7.87
N LEU A 163 -11.20 3.37 -7.03
CA LEU A 163 -12.08 4.08 -6.07
C LEU A 163 -13.38 4.63 -6.70
N THR A 164 -13.34 4.95 -8.00
CA THR A 164 -14.49 5.48 -8.75
C THR A 164 -14.91 4.56 -9.89
N HIS A 165 -14.20 3.45 -10.09
CA HIS A 165 -14.39 2.57 -11.21
C HIS A 165 -14.64 1.15 -10.74
N HIS A 166 -15.92 0.80 -10.62
CA HIS A 166 -16.34 -0.53 -10.18
C HIS A 166 -16.78 -1.38 -11.37
N LYS A 167 -16.52 -2.68 -11.28
CA LYS A 167 -16.90 -3.71 -12.24
C LYS A 167 -17.42 -4.94 -11.49
N GLU A 168 -18.42 -5.61 -12.03
CA GLU A 168 -19.04 -6.76 -11.36
C GLU A 168 -18.16 -8.02 -11.41
N SER A 169 -17.26 -8.10 -12.39
CA SER A 169 -16.40 -9.25 -12.59
C SER A 169 -14.97 -8.87 -12.98
N VAL A 170 -14.06 -9.84 -12.77
CA VAL A 170 -12.68 -9.80 -13.24
C VAL A 170 -12.62 -9.66 -14.77
N ALA A 171 -13.51 -10.36 -15.49
CA ALA A 171 -13.59 -10.30 -16.94
C ALA A 171 -13.92 -8.87 -17.42
N ASP A 172 -14.90 -8.21 -16.79
CA ASP A 172 -15.28 -6.85 -17.13
C ASP A 172 -14.19 -5.82 -16.83
N CYS A 173 -13.41 -6.05 -15.76
CA CYS A 173 -12.29 -5.21 -15.41
C CYS A 173 -11.17 -5.28 -16.47
N CYS A 174 -10.86 -6.48 -16.96
CA CYS A 174 -9.92 -6.58 -18.06
C CYS A 174 -10.48 -6.01 -19.36
N GLN A 175 -11.71 -6.34 -19.72
CA GLN A 175 -12.27 -5.81 -20.95
C GLN A 175 -12.23 -4.28 -20.94
N ALA A 176 -12.46 -3.66 -19.78
CA ALA A 176 -12.25 -2.24 -19.57
C ALA A 176 -10.80 -1.77 -19.80
N CYS A 177 -9.79 -2.55 -19.41
CA CYS A 177 -8.37 -2.27 -19.69
C CYS A 177 -8.08 -2.30 -21.20
N ILE A 178 -8.46 -3.38 -21.87
CA ILE A 178 -8.28 -3.57 -23.32
C ILE A 178 -8.94 -2.42 -24.08
N ASP A 179 -10.17 -2.11 -23.70
CA ASP A 179 -10.97 -1.04 -24.26
C ASP A 179 -10.33 0.35 -24.04
N GLN A 180 -9.79 0.61 -22.84
CA GLN A 180 -9.09 1.85 -22.56
C GLN A 180 -7.86 1.96 -23.46
N ALA A 181 -7.08 0.89 -23.60
CA ALA A 181 -5.86 0.87 -24.40
C ALA A 181 -6.16 1.13 -25.90
N LYS A 182 -7.28 0.60 -26.41
CA LYS A 182 -7.76 0.82 -27.78
C LYS A 182 -8.25 2.26 -28.01
N ARG A 183 -8.93 2.84 -27.02
CA ARG A 183 -9.50 4.21 -27.12
C ARG A 183 -8.51 5.31 -26.73
N ALA A 184 -7.37 4.96 -26.14
CA ALA A 184 -6.36 5.91 -25.72
C ALA A 184 -5.83 6.72 -26.90
N ARG A 185 -5.77 8.05 -26.72
CA ARG A 185 -5.24 8.98 -27.73
C ARG A 185 -3.76 8.69 -28.00
N PRO A 186 -3.25 9.02 -29.20
CA PRO A 186 -1.82 8.95 -29.48
C PRO A 186 -1.02 9.75 -28.43
N GLY A 187 -0.03 9.10 -27.80
CA GLY A 187 0.80 9.71 -26.74
C GLY A 187 0.21 9.69 -25.33
N ALA A 188 -1.03 9.21 -25.14
CA ALA A 188 -1.59 9.00 -23.80
C ALA A 188 -1.15 7.65 -23.22
N LEU A 189 -1.14 7.56 -21.88
CA LEU A 189 -0.89 6.31 -21.18
C LEU A 189 -2.00 5.29 -21.50
N LYS A 190 -1.59 4.09 -21.88
CA LYS A 190 -2.48 2.98 -22.22
C LYS A 190 -2.47 1.99 -21.08
N CYS A 191 -3.63 1.43 -20.78
CA CYS A 191 -3.72 0.32 -19.86
C CYS A 191 -2.93 -0.87 -20.42
N ASN A 192 -2.03 -1.42 -19.62
CA ASN A 192 -1.32 -2.67 -19.90
C ASN A 192 -1.54 -3.71 -18.80
N ILE A 193 -2.02 -3.28 -17.64
CA ILE A 193 -2.27 -4.13 -16.48
C ILE A 193 -3.46 -3.59 -15.70
N TRP A 194 -4.18 -4.49 -15.06
CA TRP A 194 -5.36 -4.15 -14.27
C TRP A 194 -5.32 -4.93 -12.96
N VAL A 195 -5.95 -4.38 -11.93
CA VAL A 195 -6.10 -5.01 -10.61
C VAL A 195 -7.56 -4.94 -10.21
N TYR A 196 -8.11 -6.05 -9.73
CA TYR A 196 -9.52 -6.17 -9.39
C TYR A 196 -9.71 -6.69 -7.97
N CYS A 197 -10.55 -6.02 -7.19
CA CYS A 197 -10.91 -6.49 -5.87
C CYS A 197 -12.18 -7.38 -5.89
N ARG A 198 -11.98 -8.71 -5.89
CA ARG A 198 -13.10 -9.68 -5.84
C ARG A 198 -13.66 -9.90 -4.43
N SER A 199 -12.88 -9.64 -3.38
CA SER A 199 -13.29 -9.86 -1.99
C SER A 199 -14.45 -8.96 -1.59
N GLU A 200 -15.52 -9.52 -1.03
CA GLU A 200 -16.66 -8.76 -0.48
C GLU A 200 -16.26 -7.90 0.73
N TYR A 201 -15.24 -8.32 1.47
CA TYR A 201 -14.70 -7.61 2.63
C TYR A 201 -13.70 -6.51 2.26
N GLY A 202 -13.49 -6.27 0.95
CA GLY A 202 -12.47 -5.36 0.44
C GLY A 202 -11.10 -6.02 0.33
N CYS A 203 -10.16 -5.28 -0.25
CA CYS A 203 -8.80 -5.73 -0.54
C CYS A 203 -7.77 -4.85 0.14
N TYR A 204 -6.72 -5.47 0.65
CA TYR A 204 -5.61 -4.75 1.26
C TYR A 204 -4.70 -4.18 0.17
N SER A 205 -4.40 -2.89 0.26
CA SER A 205 -3.30 -2.23 -0.47
C SER A 205 -2.55 -1.35 0.52
N PRO A 206 -1.22 -1.20 0.40
CA PRO A 206 -0.42 -0.37 1.33
C PRO A 206 -0.65 1.14 1.19
N ASP A 207 -1.67 1.57 0.46
CA ASP A 207 -2.02 2.98 0.31
C ASP A 207 -2.88 3.49 1.49
N LYS A 208 -3.29 4.77 1.42
CA LYS A 208 -4.06 5.41 2.49
C LYS A 208 -5.58 5.19 2.38
N TYR A 209 -6.03 4.41 1.40
CA TYR A 209 -7.44 4.23 1.09
C TYR A 209 -7.89 2.82 1.43
N GLU A 210 -9.16 2.68 1.79
CA GLU A 210 -9.79 1.37 1.96
C GLU A 210 -10.38 0.94 0.63
N ASN A 211 -9.79 -0.09 0.01
CA ASN A 211 -10.25 -0.61 -1.28
C ASN A 211 -11.41 -1.59 -1.08
N LYS A 212 -12.51 -1.35 -1.78
CA LYS A 212 -13.78 -2.09 -1.64
C LYS A 212 -13.95 -3.17 -2.70
N HIS A 213 -14.92 -4.05 -2.45
CA HIS A 213 -15.40 -5.03 -3.42
C HIS A 213 -15.73 -4.36 -4.76
N GLN A 214 -15.44 -5.06 -5.86
CA GLN A 214 -15.68 -4.64 -7.25
C GLN A 214 -14.82 -3.48 -7.77
N GLU A 215 -13.89 -2.96 -6.98
CA GLU A 215 -12.98 -1.93 -7.48
C GLU A 215 -12.08 -2.48 -8.59
N CYS A 216 -12.05 -1.75 -9.70
CA CYS A 216 -11.28 -2.08 -10.90
C CYS A 216 -10.28 -0.98 -11.21
N TRP A 217 -9.01 -1.29 -11.00
CA TRP A 217 -7.90 -0.37 -11.22
C TRP A 217 -7.27 -0.65 -12.58
N LEU A 218 -7.24 0.37 -13.45
CA LEU A 218 -6.56 0.27 -14.75
C LEU A 218 -5.24 1.02 -14.66
N LYS A 219 -4.13 0.35 -14.98
CA LYS A 219 -2.77 0.85 -14.76
C LYS A 219 -1.92 0.72 -16.04
N GLN A 220 -0.86 1.52 -16.10
CA GLN A 220 0.24 1.42 -17.07
C GLN A 220 1.53 0.98 -16.37
#